data_AF-A0A366FI12-F1
#
_entry.id   AF-A0A366FI12-F1
#
_cell.length_a   1.000
_cell.length_b   1.000
_cell.length_c   1.000
_cell.angle_alpha   90.00
_cell.angle_beta   90.00
_cell.angle_gamma   90.00
#
_symmetry.space_group_name_H-M   'P 1'
#
loop_
_entity.id
_entity.type
_entity.pdbx_description
1 polymer ?
#
loop_
_entity_poly.entity_id
_entity_poly.type
_entity_poly.pdbx_seq_one_letter_code
_entity_poly.pdbx_strand_id
1 'polypeptide(L)'
;MSVRDVGDMTVPELVDEFRRLADELGTPWDSRRPGRFERTPERAARIARMNALTPEMRRRAPPATISALMLDPEVDVRMWAAMRFSEIDRELSNAAFAGAREKAPPREALALIEHARTPPPAQPTLAQMSVDDLVARFSDACLREFWTRHCGRDGSGLDEELRYRIDGEVDQIVAEIRRRGACDRLLPLLDSPNITTRAEAARATIRIAPERAVRTLEAVSDSKDSRELGRASMSLWYYEHEGIIPARKRPQN
;
A
#
# COMPACT_ATOMS: atom_id res chain seq x y z
N MET A 1 0.51 -40.20 16.41
CA MET A 1 1.29 -39.47 17.42
C MET A 1 0.32 -38.62 18.23
N SER A 2 0.37 -38.66 19.56
CA SER A 2 -0.50 -37.82 20.39
C SER A 2 -0.17 -36.35 20.16
N VAL A 3 -1.19 -35.52 19.91
CA VAL A 3 -1.00 -34.07 19.78
C VAL A 3 -0.67 -33.52 21.17
N ARG A 4 0.53 -32.97 21.34
CA ARG A 4 0.97 -32.41 22.63
C ARG A 4 0.03 -31.26 23.04
N ASP A 5 -0.28 -31.15 24.32
CA ASP A 5 -1.07 -30.02 24.83
C ASP A 5 -0.32 -28.71 24.58
N VAL A 6 -1.03 -27.67 24.13
CA VAL A 6 -0.46 -26.33 23.92
C VAL A 6 0.08 -25.75 25.22
N GLY A 7 -0.59 -26.01 26.34
CA GLY A 7 -0.18 -25.50 27.65
C GLY A 7 1.24 -25.93 28.05
N ASP A 8 1.64 -27.13 27.62
CA ASP A 8 2.94 -27.74 27.95
C ASP A 8 4.07 -27.39 26.97
N MET A 9 3.77 -26.64 25.91
CA MET A 9 4.77 -26.19 24.93
C MET A 9 5.55 -25.02 25.50
N THR A 10 6.86 -24.97 25.27
CA THR A 10 7.71 -23.80 25.52
C THR A 10 7.44 -22.69 24.50
N VAL A 11 7.90 -21.47 24.76
CA VAL A 11 7.73 -20.35 23.81
C VAL A 11 8.32 -20.66 22.42
N PRO A 12 9.54 -21.22 22.28
CA PRO A 12 10.05 -21.63 20.98
C PRO A 12 9.17 -22.66 20.28
N GLU A 13 8.70 -23.68 21.00
CA GLU A 13 7.80 -24.71 20.43
C GLU A 13 6.46 -24.10 19.96
N LEU A 14 5.90 -23.14 20.69
CA LEU A 14 4.69 -22.42 20.28
C LEU A 14 4.92 -21.63 18.99
N VAL A 15 6.07 -20.96 18.86
CA VAL A 15 6.45 -20.18 17.67
C VAL A 15 6.64 -21.08 16.45
N ASP A 16 7.34 -22.20 16.59
CA ASP A 16 7.58 -23.12 15.49
C ASP A 16 6.29 -23.80 15.01
N GLU A 17 5.42 -24.20 15.95
CA GLU A 17 4.12 -24.76 15.62
C GLU A 17 3.20 -23.71 14.96
N PHE A 18 3.25 -22.45 15.42
CA PHE A 18 2.53 -21.35 14.78
C PHE A 18 2.97 -21.17 13.33
N ARG A 19 4.28 -21.12 13.06
CA ARG A 19 4.83 -21.00 11.70
C ARG A 19 4.37 -22.13 10.80
N ARG A 20 4.50 -23.37 11.28
CA ARG A 20 4.08 -24.57 10.55
C ARG A 20 2.59 -24.51 10.19
N LEU A 21 1.72 -24.20 11.16
CA LEU A 21 0.29 -24.10 10.91
C LEU A 21 -0.06 -22.94 9.98
N ALA A 22 0.61 -21.80 10.11
CA ALA A 22 0.37 -20.64 9.27
C ALA A 22 0.72 -20.95 7.80
N ASP A 23 1.88 -21.58 7.53
CA ASP A 23 2.19 -22.08 6.20
C ASP A 23 1.15 -23.10 5.73
N GLU A 24 0.86 -24.16 6.49
CA GLU A 24 -0.10 -25.18 6.06
C GLU A 24 -1.50 -24.63 5.75
N LEU A 25 -1.96 -23.64 6.51
CA LEU A 25 -3.26 -23.01 6.33
C LEU A 25 -3.32 -22.08 5.12
N GLY A 26 -2.19 -21.49 4.73
CA GLY A 26 -2.10 -20.50 3.67
C GLY A 26 -2.87 -19.21 3.96
N THR A 27 -2.72 -18.23 3.07
CA THR A 27 -3.48 -16.98 3.09
C THR A 27 -3.83 -16.52 1.67
N PRO A 28 -4.95 -15.79 1.45
CA PRO A 28 -5.34 -15.34 0.11
C PRO A 28 -4.30 -14.47 -0.61
N TRP A 29 -3.29 -13.97 0.11
CA TRP A 29 -2.18 -13.20 -0.42
C TRP A 29 -1.05 -14.07 -1.03
N ASP A 30 -1.06 -15.38 -0.80
CA ASP A 30 -0.21 -16.34 -1.51
C ASP A 30 -0.99 -17.06 -2.62
N SER A 31 -0.93 -16.52 -3.84
CA SER A 31 -1.58 -17.11 -5.01
C SER A 31 -0.94 -18.41 -5.51
N ARG A 32 0.23 -18.82 -4.97
CA ARG A 32 0.94 -20.02 -5.41
C ARG A 32 0.23 -21.31 -5.02
N ARG A 33 -0.70 -21.28 -4.05
CA ARG A 33 -1.28 -22.49 -3.43
C ARG A 33 -2.81 -22.38 -3.22
N PRO A 34 -3.61 -22.30 -4.30
CA PRO A 34 -5.05 -22.06 -4.22
C PRO A 34 -5.85 -23.17 -3.51
N GLY A 35 -5.37 -24.42 -3.51
CA GLY A 35 -6.04 -25.55 -2.85
C GLY A 35 -6.05 -25.49 -1.32
N ARG A 36 -5.25 -24.61 -0.69
CA ARG A 36 -5.18 -24.47 0.78
C ARG A 36 -6.44 -23.90 1.43
N PHE A 37 -7.37 -23.37 0.63
CA PHE A 37 -8.62 -22.76 1.13
C PHE A 37 -9.82 -23.72 1.11
N GLU A 38 -9.63 -24.95 0.64
CA GLU A 38 -10.70 -25.95 0.65
C GLU A 38 -11.17 -26.24 2.08
N ARG A 39 -12.50 -26.34 2.23
CA ARG A 39 -13.12 -26.62 3.52
C ARG A 39 -13.03 -28.12 3.81
N THR A 40 -11.93 -28.54 4.43
CA THR A 40 -11.73 -29.93 4.86
C THR A 40 -11.70 -30.05 6.39
N PRO A 41 -12.00 -31.23 6.95
CA PRO A 41 -11.86 -31.51 8.38
C PRO A 41 -10.43 -31.24 8.90
N GLU A 42 -9.40 -31.55 8.12
CA GLU A 42 -7.99 -31.33 8.48
C GLU A 42 -7.69 -29.84 8.59
N ARG A 43 -8.22 -29.02 7.67
CA ARG A 43 -8.08 -27.56 7.75
C ARG A 43 -8.79 -27.00 8.97
N ALA A 44 -9.99 -27.49 9.28
CA ALA A 44 -10.71 -27.10 10.49
C ALA A 44 -9.92 -27.45 11.76
N ALA A 45 -9.31 -28.64 11.82
CA ALA A 45 -8.45 -29.05 12.93
C ALA A 45 -7.22 -28.15 13.08
N ARG A 46 -6.56 -27.76 11.97
CA ARG A 46 -5.45 -26.80 11.98
C ARG A 46 -5.88 -25.42 12.48
N ILE A 47 -7.05 -24.92 12.09
CA ILE A 47 -7.59 -23.65 12.59
C ILE A 47 -7.87 -23.74 14.09
N ALA A 48 -8.49 -24.82 14.56
CA ALA A 48 -8.74 -25.05 15.97
C ALA A 48 -7.42 -25.05 16.77
N ARG A 49 -6.38 -25.70 16.23
CA ARG A 49 -5.04 -25.70 16.82
C ARG A 49 -4.42 -24.30 16.85
N MET A 50 -4.49 -23.55 15.76
CA MET A 50 -4.03 -22.15 15.68
C MET A 50 -4.74 -21.25 16.71
N ASN A 51 -6.06 -21.44 16.88
CA ASN A 51 -6.86 -20.74 17.88
C ASN A 51 -6.43 -21.08 19.32
N ALA A 52 -6.00 -22.31 19.58
CA ALA A 52 -5.48 -22.71 20.89
C ALA A 52 -4.07 -22.15 21.17
N LEU A 53 -3.20 -22.05 20.15
CA LEU A 53 -1.86 -21.46 20.29
C LEU A 53 -1.91 -19.97 20.63
N THR A 54 -2.80 -19.23 19.97
CA THR A 54 -2.78 -17.75 19.99
C THR A 54 -2.86 -17.17 21.41
N PRO A 55 -3.79 -17.58 22.31
CA PRO A 55 -3.83 -17.09 23.69
C PRO A 55 -2.59 -17.43 24.51
N GLU A 56 -2.03 -18.62 24.32
CA GLU A 56 -0.83 -19.05 25.04
C GLU A 56 0.41 -18.28 24.59
N MET A 57 0.53 -17.98 23.30
CA MET A 57 1.55 -17.09 22.76
C MET A 57 1.40 -15.67 23.33
N ARG A 58 0.18 -15.10 23.36
CA ARG A 58 -0.05 -13.77 23.97
C ARG A 58 0.36 -13.71 25.44
N ARG A 59 0.10 -14.79 26.17
CA ARG A 59 0.37 -14.87 27.62
C ARG A 59 1.86 -15.01 27.93
N ARG A 60 2.63 -15.68 27.06
CA ARG A 60 3.97 -16.18 27.42
C ARG A 60 5.09 -15.68 26.51
N ALA A 61 4.81 -15.40 25.25
CA ALA A 61 5.83 -14.97 24.31
C ALA A 61 6.15 -13.48 24.53
N PRO A 62 7.44 -13.09 24.58
CA PRO A 62 7.81 -11.68 24.59
C PRO A 62 7.23 -10.94 23.38
N PRO A 63 6.83 -9.65 23.51
CA PRO A 63 6.32 -8.87 22.39
C PRO A 63 7.25 -8.87 21.17
N ALA A 64 8.57 -8.76 21.39
CA ALA A 64 9.57 -8.79 20.33
C ALA A 64 9.55 -10.11 19.52
N THR A 65 9.24 -11.24 20.17
CA THR A 65 9.10 -12.54 19.50
C THR A 65 7.86 -12.57 18.59
N ILE A 66 6.76 -11.95 19.02
CA ILE A 66 5.54 -11.83 18.22
C ILE A 66 5.73 -10.86 17.06
N SER A 67 6.34 -9.70 17.29
CA SER A 67 6.69 -8.75 16.21
C SER A 67 7.61 -9.38 15.17
N ALA A 68 8.54 -10.26 15.58
CA ALA A 68 9.38 -11.01 14.64
C ALA A 68 8.58 -11.91 13.68
N LEU A 69 7.43 -12.45 14.10
CA LEU A 69 6.54 -13.22 13.21
C LEU A 69 5.86 -12.33 12.16
N MET A 70 5.55 -11.06 12.49
CA MET A 70 5.04 -10.10 11.50
C MET A 70 6.11 -9.65 10.49
N LEU A 71 7.38 -9.98 10.75
CA LEU A 71 8.52 -9.74 9.86
C LEU A 71 8.98 -11.01 9.13
N ASP A 72 8.34 -12.15 9.38
CA ASP A 72 8.76 -13.45 8.85
C ASP A 72 8.83 -13.45 7.31
N PRO A 73 9.86 -14.01 6.67
CA PRO A 73 9.96 -14.00 5.20
C PRO A 73 8.74 -14.62 4.52
N GLU A 74 8.12 -15.63 5.13
CA GLU A 74 6.93 -16.29 4.58
C GLU A 74 5.67 -15.43 4.76
N VAL A 75 5.02 -15.09 3.64
CA VAL A 75 3.82 -14.23 3.63
C VAL A 75 2.70 -14.80 4.49
N ASP A 76 2.51 -16.12 4.49
CA ASP A 76 1.46 -16.77 5.26
C ASP A 76 1.68 -16.61 6.76
N VAL A 77 2.90 -16.86 7.25
CA VAL A 77 3.28 -16.68 8.66
C VAL A 77 3.02 -15.24 9.09
N ARG A 78 3.50 -14.29 8.31
CA ARG A 78 3.35 -12.86 8.59
C ARG A 78 1.90 -12.40 8.61
N MET A 79 1.08 -12.85 7.67
CA MET A 79 -0.34 -12.50 7.60
C MET A 79 -1.13 -13.08 8.76
N TRP A 80 -0.87 -14.34 9.13
CA TRP A 80 -1.45 -14.92 10.33
C TRP A 80 -1.02 -14.17 11.59
N ALA A 81 0.25 -13.79 11.70
CA ALA A 81 0.74 -13.04 12.85
C ALA A 81 0.08 -11.65 12.95
N ALA A 82 0.01 -10.91 11.85
CA ALA A 82 -0.66 -9.61 11.77
C ALA A 82 -2.16 -9.72 12.18
N MET A 83 -2.90 -10.70 11.64
CA MET A 83 -4.30 -10.92 11.98
C MET A 83 -4.52 -11.27 13.46
N ARG A 84 -3.62 -12.05 14.05
CA ARG A 84 -3.80 -12.62 15.40
C ARG A 84 -3.24 -11.73 16.51
N PHE A 85 -2.27 -10.88 16.22
CA PHE A 85 -1.52 -10.15 17.22
C PHE A 85 -1.47 -8.64 16.95
N SER A 86 -2.41 -8.12 16.15
CA SER A 86 -2.48 -6.68 15.81
C SER A 86 -2.52 -5.74 17.03
N GLU A 87 -2.99 -6.23 18.17
CA GLU A 87 -3.03 -5.49 19.43
C GLU A 87 -1.66 -5.33 20.11
N ILE A 88 -0.69 -6.19 19.77
CA ILE A 88 0.68 -6.13 20.31
C ILE A 88 1.48 -5.07 19.56
N ASP A 89 1.35 -5.03 18.23
CA ASP A 89 2.05 -4.08 17.37
C ASP A 89 1.18 -3.74 16.16
N ARG A 90 0.33 -2.72 16.34
CA ARG A 90 -0.66 -2.34 15.33
C ARG A 90 -0.02 -1.78 14.06
N GLU A 91 1.05 -1.01 14.22
CA GLU A 91 1.74 -0.38 13.09
C GLU A 91 2.43 -1.43 12.25
N LEU A 92 3.14 -2.37 12.88
CA LEU A 92 3.79 -3.46 12.17
C LEU A 92 2.80 -4.43 11.54
N SER A 93 1.69 -4.73 12.23
CA SER A 93 0.60 -5.53 11.66
C SER A 93 0.05 -4.87 10.38
N ASN A 94 -0.18 -3.56 10.41
CA ASN A 94 -0.66 -2.83 9.24
C ASN A 94 0.40 -2.77 8.13
N ALA A 95 1.68 -2.57 8.46
CA ALA A 95 2.78 -2.63 7.51
C ALA A 95 2.93 -4.02 6.87
N ALA A 96 2.66 -5.10 7.61
CA ALA A 96 2.63 -6.44 7.06
C ALA A 96 1.52 -6.59 5.99
N PHE A 97 0.30 -6.13 6.26
CA PHE A 97 -0.79 -6.19 5.28
C PHE A 97 -0.51 -5.31 4.07
N ALA A 98 -0.03 -4.09 4.29
CA ALA A 98 0.35 -3.17 3.24
C ALA A 98 1.47 -3.76 2.37
N GLY A 99 2.52 -4.31 2.99
CA GLY A 99 3.60 -4.98 2.30
C GLY A 99 3.14 -6.18 1.46
N ALA A 100 2.24 -7.01 1.97
CA ALA A 100 1.69 -8.13 1.19
C ALA A 100 0.87 -7.64 -0.03
N ARG A 101 0.11 -6.56 0.12
CA ARG A 101 -0.70 -5.98 -0.96
C ARG A 101 0.17 -5.29 -2.02
N GLU A 102 1.14 -4.49 -1.58
CA GLU A 102 1.98 -3.66 -2.43
C GLU A 102 3.30 -4.35 -2.82
N LYS A 103 3.45 -5.63 -2.45
CA LYS A 103 4.64 -6.48 -2.71
C LYS A 103 5.94 -5.91 -2.16
N ALA A 104 5.87 -5.26 -1.00
CA ALA A 104 7.02 -4.72 -0.27
C ALA A 104 7.31 -5.56 1.00
N PRO A 105 8.59 -5.72 1.40
CA PRO A 105 8.94 -6.21 2.72
C PRO A 105 8.29 -5.36 3.82
N PRO A 106 7.86 -5.93 4.96
CA PRO A 106 7.12 -5.17 5.98
C PRO A 106 7.93 -4.02 6.60
N ARG A 107 9.25 -4.17 6.73
CA ARG A 107 10.12 -3.09 7.22
C ARG A 107 10.13 -1.92 6.25
N GLU A 108 10.15 -2.21 4.95
CA GLU A 108 10.07 -1.18 3.91
C GLU A 108 8.69 -0.52 3.91
N ALA A 109 7.61 -1.31 4.00
CA ALA A 109 6.25 -0.79 4.11
C ALA A 109 6.08 0.10 5.35
N LEU A 110 6.63 -0.30 6.51
CA LEU A 110 6.60 0.50 7.73
C LEU A 110 7.33 1.84 7.53
N ALA A 111 8.54 1.81 6.97
CA ALA A 111 9.30 3.01 6.66
C ALA A 111 8.56 3.94 5.68
N LEU A 112 7.85 3.37 4.68
CA LEU A 112 7.06 4.15 3.73
C LEU A 112 5.79 4.76 4.35
N ILE A 113 5.17 4.07 5.31
CA ILE A 113 4.05 4.61 6.10
C ILE A 113 4.53 5.74 7.02
N GLU A 114 5.67 5.57 7.69
CA GLU A 114 6.31 6.61 8.50
C GLU A 114 6.71 7.82 7.65
N HIS A 115 7.27 7.56 6.46
CA HIS A 115 7.60 8.59 5.48
C HIS A 115 6.37 9.36 5.02
N ALA A 116 5.26 8.69 4.73
CA ALA A 116 3.99 9.33 4.38
C ALA A 116 3.48 10.28 5.47
N ARG A 117 3.68 9.93 6.74
CA ARG A 117 3.30 10.75 7.90
C ARG A 117 4.26 11.90 8.17
N THR A 118 5.47 11.81 7.66
CA THR A 118 6.52 12.82 7.87
C THR A 118 6.26 14.00 6.95
N PRO A 119 6.06 15.21 7.50
CA PRO A 119 5.85 16.39 6.67
C PRO A 119 7.12 16.72 5.87
N PRO A 120 6.96 17.40 4.73
CA PRO A 120 8.05 18.05 4.03
C PRO A 120 9.03 18.83 4.92
N PRO A 121 10.32 18.95 4.53
CA PRO A 121 11.11 20.06 5.02
C PRO A 121 10.49 21.39 4.55
N ALA A 122 10.40 22.36 5.47
CA ALA A 122 9.83 23.68 5.18
C ALA A 122 10.76 24.57 4.32
N GLN A 123 12.03 24.20 4.21
CA GLN A 123 13.05 24.90 3.44
C GLN A 123 13.87 23.91 2.60
N PRO A 124 14.30 24.28 1.38
CA PRO A 124 13.92 25.50 0.66
C PRO A 124 12.41 25.54 0.35
N THR A 125 11.84 26.74 0.29
CA THR A 125 10.46 26.91 -0.21
C THR A 125 10.38 26.47 -1.68
N LEU A 126 9.18 26.12 -2.17
CA LEU A 126 8.99 25.72 -3.58
C LEU A 126 9.53 26.78 -4.56
N ALA A 127 9.41 28.07 -4.23
CA ALA A 127 9.94 29.17 -5.03
C ALA A 127 11.48 29.22 -5.09
N GLN A 128 12.17 28.66 -4.11
CA GLN A 128 13.63 28.61 -4.03
C GLN A 128 14.22 27.32 -4.61
N MET A 129 13.43 26.26 -4.72
CA MET A 129 13.87 24.98 -5.29
C MET A 129 14.23 25.13 -6.76
N SER A 130 15.20 24.35 -7.26
CA SER A 130 15.41 24.21 -8.69
C SER A 130 14.24 23.45 -9.33
N VAL A 131 14.13 23.47 -10.66
CA VAL A 131 13.09 22.68 -11.35
C VAL A 131 13.28 21.18 -11.11
N ASP A 132 14.52 20.69 -11.11
CA ASP A 132 14.80 19.27 -10.86
C ASP A 132 14.47 18.88 -9.41
N ASP A 133 14.74 19.76 -8.45
CA ASP A 133 14.32 19.53 -7.06
C ASP A 133 12.78 19.50 -6.93
N LEU A 134 12.06 20.37 -7.66
CA LEU A 134 10.59 20.34 -7.69
C LEU A 134 10.06 19.02 -8.27
N VAL A 135 10.71 18.48 -9.32
CA VAL A 135 10.33 17.18 -9.89
C VAL A 135 10.60 16.03 -8.92
N ALA A 136 11.74 16.06 -8.22
CA ALA A 136 12.03 15.09 -7.17
C ALA A 136 11.00 15.18 -6.03
N ARG A 137 10.65 16.41 -5.61
CA ARG A 137 9.64 16.67 -4.59
C ARG A 137 8.25 16.21 -4.98
N PHE A 138 7.90 16.38 -6.25
CA PHE A 138 6.65 15.90 -6.82
C PHE A 138 6.55 14.37 -6.71
N SER A 139 7.61 13.65 -7.10
CA SER A 139 7.65 12.18 -7.00
C SER A 139 7.59 11.70 -5.56
N ASP A 140 8.29 12.38 -4.64
CA ASP A 140 8.21 12.12 -3.21
C ASP A 140 6.80 12.32 -2.64
N ALA A 141 6.15 13.44 -2.97
CA ALA A 141 4.79 13.73 -2.53
C ALA A 141 3.78 12.69 -3.06
N CYS A 142 3.89 12.30 -4.34
CA CYS A 142 3.04 11.25 -4.91
C CYS A 142 3.27 9.88 -4.24
N LEU A 143 4.51 9.55 -3.87
CA LEU A 143 4.82 8.32 -3.14
C LEU A 143 4.20 8.37 -1.73
N ARG A 144 4.34 9.48 -1.00
CA ARG A 144 3.69 9.67 0.30
C ARG A 144 2.18 9.57 0.18
N GLU A 145 1.59 10.20 -0.83
CA GLU A 145 0.15 10.15 -1.11
C GLU A 145 -0.32 8.71 -1.30
N PHE A 146 0.39 7.93 -2.12
CA PHE A 146 0.11 6.51 -2.36
C PHE A 146 0.06 5.71 -1.05
N TRP A 147 0.98 5.97 -0.12
CA TRP A 147 1.09 5.25 1.16
C TRP A 147 0.13 5.77 2.25
N THR A 148 -0.57 6.90 2.05
CA THR A 148 -1.61 7.39 2.99
C THR A 148 -2.76 6.39 3.18
N ARG A 149 -3.03 5.54 2.18
CA ARG A 149 -4.02 4.46 2.26
C ARG A 149 -3.65 3.34 3.26
N HIS A 150 -2.49 3.45 3.87
CA HIS A 150 -2.00 2.54 4.89
C HIS A 150 -1.72 3.30 6.20
N CYS A 151 -2.15 4.55 6.34
CA CYS A 151 -1.87 5.34 7.54
C CYS A 151 -3.00 5.30 8.60
N GLY A 152 -4.17 4.74 8.28
CA GLY A 152 -5.35 4.73 9.16
C GLY A 152 -5.08 4.11 10.53
N ARG A 153 -5.44 4.85 11.60
CA ARG A 153 -5.12 4.50 13.00
C ARG A 153 -6.03 3.42 13.61
N ASP A 154 -7.21 3.21 13.03
CA ASP A 154 -8.28 2.36 13.53
C ASP A 154 -8.52 1.11 12.65
N GLY A 155 -7.71 0.91 11.61
CA GLY A 155 -7.94 -0.16 10.62
C GLY A 155 -8.92 0.23 9.51
N SER A 156 -9.42 1.48 9.48
CA SER A 156 -10.21 2.01 8.35
C SER A 156 -9.39 2.23 7.08
N GLY A 157 -8.06 2.14 7.16
CA GLY A 157 -7.18 2.18 5.99
C GLY A 157 -7.02 3.57 5.37
N LEU A 158 -7.44 4.67 6.01
CA LEU A 158 -7.18 5.99 5.48
C LEU A 158 -7.03 7.05 6.58
N ASP A 159 -5.95 7.82 6.50
CA ASP A 159 -5.84 9.09 7.20
C ASP A 159 -6.23 10.20 6.20
N GLU A 160 -7.53 10.57 6.21
CA GLU A 160 -8.08 11.52 5.23
C GLU A 160 -7.44 12.91 5.35
N GLU A 161 -7.18 13.36 6.58
CA GLU A 161 -6.55 14.65 6.82
C GLU A 161 -5.13 14.68 6.26
N LEU A 162 -4.34 13.64 6.56
CA LEU A 162 -2.99 13.50 6.00
C LEU A 162 -3.01 13.47 4.48
N ARG A 163 -3.95 12.73 3.89
CA ARG A 163 -4.15 12.70 2.44
C ARG A 163 -4.40 14.09 1.89
N TYR A 164 -5.44 14.79 2.37
CA TYR A 164 -5.80 16.11 1.83
C TYR A 164 -4.65 17.11 1.94
N ARG A 165 -3.84 17.01 2.99
CA ARG A 165 -2.63 17.81 3.14
C ARG A 165 -1.59 17.51 2.06
N ILE A 166 -1.35 16.23 1.75
CA ILE A 166 -0.40 15.82 0.70
C ILE A 166 -0.95 16.15 -0.70
N ASP A 167 -2.25 15.97 -0.94
CA ASP A 167 -2.90 16.35 -2.21
C ASP A 167 -2.67 17.86 -2.48
N GLY A 168 -2.90 18.70 -1.47
CA GLY A 168 -2.63 20.14 -1.57
C GLY A 168 -1.15 20.48 -1.80
N GLU A 169 -0.23 19.67 -1.28
CA GLU A 169 1.20 19.79 -1.54
C GLU A 169 1.54 19.46 -3.00
N VAL A 170 0.99 18.36 -3.54
CA VAL A 170 1.16 17.98 -4.96
C VAL A 170 0.66 19.10 -5.86
N ASP A 171 -0.52 19.66 -5.59
CA ASP A 171 -1.09 20.78 -6.34
C ASP A 171 -0.20 22.02 -6.31
N GLN A 172 0.36 22.38 -5.16
CA GLN A 172 1.29 23.51 -5.01
C GLN A 172 2.58 23.30 -5.82
N ILE A 173 3.14 22.09 -5.79
CA ILE A 173 4.34 21.75 -6.57
C ILE A 173 4.05 21.86 -8.07
N VAL A 174 2.94 21.29 -8.54
CA VAL A 174 2.53 21.36 -9.96
C VAL A 174 2.27 22.81 -10.39
N ALA A 175 1.62 23.62 -9.54
CA ALA A 175 1.38 25.02 -9.81
C ALA A 175 2.69 25.79 -9.98
N GLU A 176 3.68 25.55 -9.13
CA GLU A 176 5.00 26.16 -9.23
C GLU A 176 5.77 25.72 -10.48
N ILE A 177 5.78 24.42 -10.80
CA ILE A 177 6.37 23.89 -12.04
C ILE A 177 5.72 24.54 -13.27
N ARG A 178 4.39 24.67 -13.27
CA ARG A 178 3.63 25.30 -14.35
C ARG A 178 3.93 26.79 -14.47
N ARG A 179 4.03 27.51 -13.35
CA ARG A 179 4.40 28.93 -13.31
C ARG A 179 5.77 29.19 -13.97
N ARG A 180 6.67 28.22 -13.87
CA ARG A 180 8.01 28.25 -14.49
C ARG A 180 8.04 27.76 -15.93
N GLY A 181 6.90 27.32 -16.49
CA GLY A 181 6.84 26.76 -17.84
C GLY A 181 7.56 25.42 -18.01
N ALA A 182 7.75 24.65 -16.92
CA ALA A 182 8.60 23.46 -16.89
C ALA A 182 7.80 22.15 -16.75
N CYS A 183 6.53 22.13 -17.17
CA CYS A 183 5.68 20.93 -17.07
C CYS A 183 6.21 19.74 -17.89
N ASP A 184 6.97 19.99 -18.96
CA ASP A 184 7.61 18.96 -19.78
C ASP A 184 8.56 18.06 -18.96
N ARG A 185 9.12 18.60 -17.87
CA ARG A 185 9.98 17.85 -16.94
C ARG A 185 9.26 16.73 -16.19
N LEU A 186 7.92 16.74 -16.17
CA LEU A 186 7.10 15.66 -15.59
C LEU A 186 6.80 14.53 -16.58
N LEU A 187 7.05 14.72 -17.89
CA LEU A 187 6.75 13.70 -18.91
C LEU A 187 7.46 12.34 -18.68
N PRO A 188 8.71 12.28 -18.19
CA PRO A 188 9.34 11.00 -17.86
C PRO A 188 8.59 10.22 -16.76
N LEU A 189 7.88 10.91 -15.86
CA LEU A 189 7.17 10.29 -14.74
C LEU A 189 5.88 9.58 -15.15
N LEU A 190 5.44 9.72 -16.39
CA LEU A 190 4.34 8.93 -16.97
C LEU A 190 4.64 7.43 -17.00
N ASP A 191 5.93 7.05 -16.90
CA ASP A 191 6.40 5.67 -16.85
C ASP A 191 6.79 5.22 -15.43
N SER A 192 6.49 6.03 -14.40
CA SER A 192 6.85 5.71 -13.01
C SER A 192 6.26 4.36 -12.55
N PRO A 193 6.99 3.54 -11.76
CA PRO A 193 6.42 2.32 -11.18
C PRO A 193 5.30 2.63 -10.17
N ASN A 194 5.31 3.83 -9.57
CA ASN A 194 4.28 4.28 -8.65
C ASN A 194 3.06 4.81 -9.43
N ILE A 195 1.90 4.20 -9.22
CA ILE A 195 0.67 4.51 -9.96
C ILE A 195 0.17 5.94 -9.72
N THR A 196 0.25 6.44 -8.48
CA THR A 196 -0.16 7.80 -8.13
C THR A 196 0.75 8.82 -8.84
N THR A 197 2.06 8.59 -8.86
CA THR A 197 3.01 9.43 -9.61
C THR A 197 2.67 9.48 -11.10
N ARG A 198 2.33 8.34 -11.72
CA ARG A 198 1.90 8.31 -13.14
C ARG A 198 0.62 9.10 -13.36
N ALA A 199 -0.37 8.92 -12.49
CA ALA A 199 -1.66 9.57 -12.60
C ALA A 199 -1.52 11.10 -12.47
N GLU A 200 -0.80 11.57 -11.45
CA GLU A 200 -0.58 13.00 -11.23
C GLU A 200 0.28 13.63 -12.33
N ALA A 201 1.32 12.94 -12.79
CA ALA A 201 2.14 13.43 -13.91
C ALA A 201 1.27 13.59 -15.16
N ALA A 202 0.39 12.63 -15.45
CA ALA A 202 -0.50 12.70 -16.60
C ALA A 202 -1.48 13.88 -16.51
N ARG A 203 -2.08 14.12 -15.34
CA ARG A 203 -2.95 15.30 -15.09
C ARG A 203 -2.17 16.60 -15.27
N ALA A 204 -0.95 16.67 -14.76
CA ALA A 204 -0.11 17.87 -14.84
C ALA A 204 0.33 18.18 -16.29
N THR A 205 0.57 17.15 -17.11
CA THR A 205 1.09 17.29 -18.48
C THR A 205 0.03 17.19 -19.59
N ILE A 206 -1.24 17.01 -19.26
CA ILE A 206 -2.33 16.78 -20.24
C ILE A 206 -2.38 17.85 -21.35
N ARG A 207 -2.07 19.11 -21.03
CA ARG A 207 -2.12 20.22 -22.00
C ARG A 207 -0.92 20.30 -22.94
N ILE A 208 0.20 19.65 -22.59
CA ILE A 208 1.44 19.69 -23.40
C ILE A 208 1.71 18.37 -24.13
N ALA A 209 1.18 17.25 -23.63
CA ALA A 209 1.31 15.93 -24.24
C ALA A 209 0.00 15.13 -24.07
N PRO A 210 -1.13 15.60 -24.65
CA PRO A 210 -2.45 15.05 -24.39
C PRO A 210 -2.55 13.56 -24.71
N GLU A 211 -2.05 13.13 -25.86
CA GLU A 211 -2.13 11.71 -26.28
C GLU A 211 -1.46 10.77 -25.28
N ARG A 212 -0.26 11.13 -24.80
CA ARG A 212 0.49 10.29 -23.86
C ARG A 212 -0.16 10.30 -22.48
N ALA A 213 -0.59 11.47 -22.00
CA ALA A 213 -1.27 11.62 -20.72
C ALA A 213 -2.62 10.86 -20.69
N VAL A 214 -3.41 10.92 -21.77
CA VAL A 214 -4.66 10.14 -21.89
C VAL A 214 -4.38 8.65 -21.78
N ARG A 215 -3.43 8.13 -22.58
CA ARG A 215 -3.06 6.70 -22.50
C ARG A 215 -2.62 6.29 -21.10
N THR A 216 -1.86 7.14 -20.41
CA THR A 216 -1.45 6.88 -19.02
C THR A 216 -2.65 6.86 -18.07
N LEU A 217 -3.57 7.82 -18.16
CA LEU A 217 -4.78 7.86 -17.31
C LEU A 217 -5.73 6.68 -17.60
N GLU A 218 -5.84 6.24 -18.85
CA GLU A 218 -6.60 5.04 -19.22
C GLU A 218 -5.98 3.79 -18.59
N ALA A 219 -4.66 3.62 -18.71
CA ALA A 219 -3.95 2.51 -18.08
C ALA A 219 -4.07 2.52 -16.54
N VAL A 220 -4.07 3.71 -15.92
CA VAL A 220 -4.35 3.85 -14.47
C VAL A 220 -5.79 3.45 -14.16
N SER A 221 -6.74 3.87 -14.98
CA SER A 221 -8.15 3.49 -14.86
C SER A 221 -8.37 1.98 -14.99
N ASP A 222 -7.53 1.27 -15.73
CA ASP A 222 -7.64 -0.18 -15.92
C ASP A 222 -6.87 -1.00 -14.86
N SER A 223 -6.07 -0.35 -14.01
CA SER A 223 -5.12 -1.00 -13.08
C SER A 223 -5.75 -1.82 -11.94
N LYS A 224 -7.08 -1.78 -11.78
CA LYS A 224 -7.84 -2.31 -10.64
C LYS A 224 -7.47 -1.67 -9.29
N ASP A 225 -6.59 -0.67 -9.25
CA ASP A 225 -6.40 0.16 -8.06
C ASP A 225 -7.65 1.04 -7.91
N SER A 226 -8.56 0.65 -7.01
CA SER A 226 -9.86 1.30 -6.87
C SER A 226 -9.78 2.80 -6.58
N ARG A 227 -8.68 3.26 -5.98
CA ARG A 227 -8.50 4.67 -5.62
C ARG A 227 -8.06 5.49 -6.82
N GLU A 228 -7.01 5.07 -7.51
CA GLU A 228 -6.53 5.81 -8.68
C GLU A 228 -7.47 5.66 -9.88
N LEU A 229 -8.18 4.54 -10.00
CA LEU A 229 -9.17 4.32 -11.05
C LEU A 229 -10.24 5.41 -11.03
N GLY A 230 -10.86 5.66 -9.88
CA GLY A 230 -11.93 6.66 -9.75
C GLY A 230 -11.46 8.06 -10.12
N ARG A 231 -10.27 8.45 -9.63
CA ARG A 231 -9.68 9.76 -9.92
C ARG A 231 -9.30 9.91 -11.39
N ALA A 232 -8.66 8.90 -11.98
CA ALA A 232 -8.26 8.93 -13.40
C ALA A 232 -9.47 8.95 -14.34
N SER A 233 -10.50 8.14 -14.07
CA SER A 233 -11.77 8.15 -14.80
C SER A 233 -12.44 9.54 -14.76
N MET A 234 -12.48 10.16 -13.58
CA MET A 234 -13.05 11.50 -13.40
C MET A 234 -12.23 12.57 -14.14
N SER A 235 -10.90 12.51 -14.08
CA SER A 235 -10.04 13.44 -14.82
C SER A 235 -10.26 13.35 -16.32
N LEU A 236 -10.35 12.14 -16.88
CA LEU A 236 -10.62 11.94 -18.31
C LEU A 236 -11.97 12.54 -18.71
N TRP A 237 -13.02 12.26 -17.94
CA TRP A 237 -14.34 12.86 -18.18
C TRP A 237 -14.30 14.40 -18.14
N TYR A 238 -13.60 14.97 -17.15
CA TYR A 238 -13.45 16.42 -17.03
C TYR A 238 -12.72 17.02 -18.24
N TYR A 239 -11.62 16.40 -18.68
CA TYR A 239 -10.85 16.88 -19.83
C TYR A 239 -11.61 16.78 -21.15
N GLU A 240 -12.48 15.78 -21.32
CA GLU A 240 -13.41 15.72 -22.46
C GLU A 240 -14.42 16.86 -22.40
N HIS A 241 -15.00 17.11 -21.22
CA HIS A 241 -16.02 18.14 -21.03
C HIS A 241 -15.48 19.55 -21.30
N GLU A 242 -14.25 19.83 -20.87
CA GLU A 242 -13.55 21.11 -21.09
C GLU A 242 -12.96 21.24 -22.50
N GLY A 243 -13.07 20.22 -23.35
CA GLY A 243 -12.49 20.22 -24.69
C GLY A 243 -10.95 20.20 -24.71
N ILE A 244 -10.31 19.80 -23.61
CA ILE A 244 -8.85 19.63 -23.53
C ILE A 244 -8.42 18.39 -24.31
N ILE A 245 -9.25 17.35 -24.30
CA ILE A 245 -9.08 16.14 -25.13
C ILE A 245 -10.36 15.86 -25.92
N PRO A 246 -10.27 15.16 -27.06
CA PRO A 246 -11.46 14.73 -27.80
C PRO A 246 -12.36 13.82 -26.96
N ALA A 247 -13.66 13.87 -27.21
CA ALA A 247 -14.62 12.94 -26.60
C ALA A 247 -14.23 11.49 -26.89
N ARG A 248 -14.07 10.67 -25.84
CA ARG A 248 -13.74 9.25 -26.00
C ARG A 248 -14.99 8.46 -26.39
N LYS A 249 -14.82 7.43 -27.22
CA LYS A 249 -15.88 6.46 -27.51
C LYS A 249 -16.14 5.64 -26.26
N ARG A 250 -17.27 5.87 -25.58
CA ARG A 250 -17.66 5.04 -24.45
C ARG A 250 -18.02 3.64 -24.96
N PRO A 251 -17.54 2.57 -24.30
CA PRO A 251 -18.07 1.24 -24.60
C PRO A 251 -19.58 1.27 -24.38
N GLN A 252 -20.33 0.84 -25.39
CA GLN A 252 -21.76 0.57 -25.26
C GLN A 252 -21.87 -0.67 -24.36
N ASN A 253 -22.16 -0.45 -23.08
CA ASN A 253 -22.53 -1.52 -22.16
C ASN A 253 -23.99 -1.90 -22.35
#